data_AF-A0A7R9NZU5-F1
#
_entry.id   AF-A0A7R9NZU5-F1
#
_cell.length_a   1.000
_cell.length_b   1.000
_cell.length_c   1.000
_cell.angle_alpha   90.00
_cell.angle_beta   90.00
_cell.angle_gamma   90.00
#
_symmetry.space_group_name_H-M   'P 1'
#
loop_
_entity.id
_entity.type
_entity.pdbx_description
1 polymer ?
#
loop_
_entity_poly.entity_id
_entity_poly.type
_entity_poly.pdbx_seq_one_letter_code
_entity_poly.pdbx_strand_id
1 'polypeptide(L)'
;MVKTKKFVMAKHFVNEPKLDDFAIVEEELSPLSDREILCEAQWWSVDPYMRLAMERYPEGSTMVGLQIAKVLESKHPSFKVGDNVVGFFGWQTLTVANGDKAPIPTHLPPYKIPDFEGLPLSLALGVLGRTG
;
A
#
# COMPACT_ATOMS: atom_id res chain seq x y z
N MET A 1 3.95 -9.05 -18.85
CA MET A 1 3.60 -7.80 -18.16
C MET A 1 3.04 -8.16 -16.79
N VAL A 2 3.46 -7.46 -15.73
CA VAL A 2 3.04 -7.76 -14.35
C VAL A 2 1.68 -7.11 -14.10
N LYS A 3 0.76 -7.83 -13.46
CA LYS A 3 -0.62 -7.37 -13.21
C LYS A 3 -0.90 -7.28 -11.72
N THR A 4 -1.55 -6.21 -11.31
CA THR A 4 -2.00 -6.02 -9.92
C THR A 4 -3.52 -6.08 -9.84
N LYS A 5 -4.02 -6.60 -8.72
CA LYS A 5 -5.44 -6.51 -8.35
C LYS A 5 -5.60 -5.42 -7.31
N LYS A 6 -6.56 -4.52 -7.52
CA LYS A 6 -6.82 -3.36 -6.67
C LYS A 6 -8.24 -3.41 -6.14
N PHE A 7 -8.43 -3.15 -4.87
CA PHE A 7 -9.73 -2.78 -4.33
C PHE A 7 -9.96 -1.30 -4.59
N VAL A 8 -11.01 -0.98 -5.35
CA VAL A 8 -11.39 0.40 -5.65
C VAL A 8 -12.70 0.74 -4.94
N MET A 9 -12.84 2.01 -4.58
CA MET A 9 -14.13 2.57 -4.16
C MET A 9 -15.00 2.73 -5.40
N ALA A 10 -15.86 1.74 -5.66
CA ALA A 10 -16.76 1.74 -6.81
C ALA A 10 -17.84 2.82 -6.69
N LYS A 11 -18.27 3.13 -5.46
CA LYS A 11 -19.24 4.18 -5.14
C LYS A 11 -18.83 4.89 -3.85
N HIS A 12 -19.16 6.16 -3.72
CA HIS A 12 -19.01 6.84 -2.43
C HIS A 12 -19.88 6.19 -1.34
N PHE A 13 -19.31 6.05 -0.14
CA PHE A 13 -19.99 5.42 0.99
C PHE A 13 -21.15 6.28 1.50
N VAL A 14 -22.36 5.73 1.49
CA VAL A 14 -23.54 6.36 2.12
C VAL A 14 -23.88 5.60 3.40
N ASN A 15 -23.81 6.29 4.54
CA ASN A 15 -23.85 5.67 5.88
C ASN A 15 -22.74 4.64 6.03
N GLU A 16 -23.04 3.42 6.45
CA GLU A 16 -22.06 2.34 6.60
C GLU A 16 -21.59 1.81 5.23
N PRO A 17 -20.28 1.57 5.03
CA PRO A 17 -19.78 0.95 3.80
C PRO A 17 -20.37 -0.43 3.56
N LYS A 18 -20.75 -0.71 2.31
CA LYS A 18 -21.31 -1.99 1.87
C LYS A 18 -20.36 -2.68 0.91
N LEU A 19 -20.54 -3.98 0.74
CA LEU A 19 -19.71 -4.77 -0.18
C LEU A 19 -19.78 -4.26 -1.63
N ASP A 20 -20.93 -3.73 -2.06
CA ASP A 20 -21.13 -3.21 -3.42
C ASP A 20 -20.64 -1.77 -3.62
N ASP A 21 -20.13 -1.13 -2.55
CA ASP A 21 -19.38 0.13 -2.65
C ASP A 21 -17.92 -0.12 -3.09
N PHE A 22 -17.48 -1.39 -3.11
CA PHE A 22 -16.15 -1.80 -3.53
C PHE A 22 -16.20 -2.65 -4.79
N ALA A 23 -15.12 -2.59 -5.57
CA ALA A 23 -14.88 -3.53 -6.67
C ALA A 23 -13.42 -3.96 -6.70
N ILE A 24 -13.15 -5.12 -7.27
CA ILE A 24 -11.78 -5.56 -7.59
C ILE A 24 -11.55 -5.32 -9.08
N VAL A 25 -10.51 -4.56 -9.39
CA VAL A 25 -10.07 -4.32 -10.78
C VAL A 25 -8.66 -4.85 -10.98
N GLU A 26 -8.33 -5.22 -12.21
CA GLU A 26 -6.99 -5.64 -12.60
C GLU A 26 -6.34 -4.56 -13.47
N GLU A 27 -5.07 -4.26 -13.21
CA GLU A 27 -4.30 -3.26 -13.95
C GLU A 27 -2.91 -3.81 -14.29
N GLU A 28 -2.40 -3.50 -15.47
CA GLU A 28 -1.02 -3.79 -15.85
C GLU A 28 -0.08 -2.74 -15.28
N LEU A 29 0.97 -3.19 -14.60
CA LEU A 29 2.00 -2.33 -14.04
C LEU A 29 3.09 -2.04 -15.08
N SER A 30 3.48 -0.77 -15.15
CA SER A 30 4.64 -0.34 -15.92
C SER A 30 5.93 -0.98 -15.40
N PRO A 31 6.94 -1.21 -16.27
CA PRO A 31 8.27 -1.60 -15.83
C PRO A 31 8.88 -0.55 -14.88
N LEU A 32 9.72 -1.02 -13.96
CA LEU A 32 10.36 -0.13 -12.98
C LEU A 32 11.24 0.92 -13.66
N SER A 33 11.13 2.16 -13.19
CA SER A 33 12.05 3.25 -13.49
C SER A 33 13.17 3.34 -12.45
N ASP A 34 14.11 4.26 -12.66
CA ASP A 34 15.17 4.52 -11.68
C ASP A 34 14.58 4.86 -10.31
N ARG A 35 15.19 4.32 -9.24
CA ARG A 35 14.77 4.53 -7.84
C ARG A 35 13.39 3.96 -7.48
N GLU A 36 12.79 3.13 -8.34
CA GLU A 36 11.54 2.43 -8.04
C GLU A 36 11.76 1.00 -7.55
N ILE A 37 10.76 0.52 -6.80
CA ILE A 37 10.68 -0.83 -6.26
C ILE A 37 9.32 -1.44 -6.61
N LEU A 38 9.31 -2.72 -6.94
CA LEU A 38 8.10 -3.53 -7.04
C LEU A 38 7.86 -4.19 -5.69
N CYS A 39 6.70 -3.94 -5.11
CA CYS A 39 6.33 -4.45 -3.79
C CYS A 39 5.10 -5.34 -3.88
N GLU A 40 5.12 -6.48 -3.20
CA GLU A 40 3.98 -7.38 -3.03
C GLU A 40 3.36 -7.24 -1.65
N ALA A 41 2.06 -7.00 -1.63
CA ALA A 41 1.27 -6.89 -0.43
C ALA A 41 1.34 -8.15 0.43
N GLN A 42 1.64 -7.99 1.70
CA GLN A 42 1.59 -9.07 2.70
C GLN A 42 0.51 -8.79 3.75
N TRP A 43 0.33 -7.51 4.12
CA TRP A 43 -0.75 -7.05 5.00
C TRP A 43 -1.26 -5.68 4.57
N TRP A 44 -2.56 -5.41 4.74
CA TRP A 44 -3.17 -4.09 4.58
C TRP A 44 -3.63 -3.55 5.93
N SER A 45 -3.45 -2.25 6.16
CA SER A 45 -4.10 -1.57 7.29
C SER A 45 -5.57 -1.29 6.96
N VAL A 46 -6.41 -1.32 7.99
CA VAL A 46 -7.82 -0.95 7.93
C VAL A 46 -8.07 0.01 9.09
N ASP A 47 -8.11 1.30 8.78
CA ASP A 47 -8.13 2.37 9.77
C ASP A 47 -9.38 3.24 9.64
N PRO A 48 -9.99 3.73 10.74
CA PRO A 48 -11.21 4.54 10.68
C PRO A 48 -11.10 5.80 9.81
N TYR A 49 -9.91 6.42 9.74
CA TYR A 49 -9.70 7.65 8.94
C TYR A 49 -9.92 7.41 7.44
N MET A 50 -9.77 6.17 6.97
CA MET A 50 -9.85 5.84 5.55
C MET A 50 -11.20 6.25 4.95
N ARG A 51 -12.29 6.12 5.72
CA ARG A 51 -13.62 6.57 5.31
C ARG A 51 -13.59 8.04 4.89
N LEU A 52 -13.12 8.91 5.77
CA LEU A 52 -13.07 10.36 5.53
C LEU A 52 -12.05 10.72 4.45
N ALA A 53 -10.95 9.97 4.35
CA ALA A 53 -9.96 10.19 3.31
C ALA A 53 -10.55 9.92 1.91
N MET A 54 -11.29 8.81 1.75
CA MET A 54 -11.87 8.41 0.47
C MET A 54 -12.93 9.38 -0.07
N GLU A 55 -13.57 10.20 0.78
CA GLU A 55 -14.50 11.26 0.32
C GLU A 55 -13.81 12.29 -0.61
N ARG A 56 -12.49 12.44 -0.52
CA ARG A 56 -11.71 13.37 -1.35
C ARG A 56 -11.26 12.78 -2.68
N TYR A 57 -11.48 11.49 -2.90
CA TYR A 57 -11.08 10.77 -4.10
C TYR A 57 -12.32 10.49 -4.96
N PRO A 58 -12.19 10.51 -6.30
CA PRO A 58 -13.29 10.12 -7.17
C PRO A 58 -13.57 8.62 -7.06
N GLU A 59 -14.80 8.22 -7.38
CA GLU A 59 -15.15 6.82 -7.60
C GLU A 59 -14.21 6.16 -8.63
N GLY A 60 -13.91 4.88 -8.43
CA GLY A 60 -12.89 4.12 -9.16
C GLY A 60 -11.47 4.26 -8.60
N SER A 61 -11.24 5.15 -7.63
CA SER A 61 -9.93 5.26 -6.96
C SER A 61 -9.62 4.02 -6.13
N THR A 62 -8.35 3.59 -6.13
CA THR A 62 -7.86 2.54 -5.23
C THR A 62 -8.04 2.97 -3.78
N MET A 63 -8.52 2.06 -2.93
CA MET A 63 -8.63 2.32 -1.50
C MET A 63 -7.26 2.66 -0.91
N VAL A 64 -7.20 3.77 -0.18
CA VAL A 64 -5.98 4.22 0.51
C VAL A 64 -5.65 3.30 1.68
N GLY A 65 -4.42 3.36 2.18
CA GLY A 65 -4.02 2.62 3.38
C GLY A 65 -2.52 2.36 3.43
N LEU A 66 -2.05 2.02 4.63
CA LEU A 66 -0.72 1.48 4.81
C LEU A 66 -0.70 0.01 4.43
N GLN A 67 0.46 -0.45 4.03
CA GLN A 67 0.70 -1.84 3.67
C GLN A 67 2.08 -2.24 4.17
N ILE A 68 2.18 -3.47 4.71
CA ILE A 68 3.44 -4.18 4.78
C ILE A 68 3.58 -4.93 3.47
N ALA A 69 4.70 -4.73 2.79
CA ALA A 69 4.98 -5.37 1.52
C ALA A 69 6.38 -5.94 1.47
N LYS A 70 6.56 -6.95 0.63
CA LYS A 70 7.86 -7.54 0.32
C LYS A 70 8.36 -7.00 -1.02
N VAL A 71 9.61 -6.54 -1.06
CA VAL A 71 10.22 -6.09 -2.31
C VAL A 71 10.50 -7.30 -3.22
N LEU A 72 9.88 -7.34 -4.39
CA LEU A 72 10.09 -8.38 -5.40
C LEU A 72 11.18 -8.01 -6.41
N GLU A 73 11.22 -6.73 -6.80
CA GLU A 73 12.22 -6.18 -7.72
C GLU A 73 12.61 -4.78 -7.25
N SER A 74 13.86 -4.36 -7.50
CA SER A 74 14.34 -3.04 -7.08
C SER A 74 15.32 -2.45 -8.08
N LYS A 75 15.10 -1.17 -8.41
CA LYS A 75 16.07 -0.27 -9.05
C LYS A 75 16.53 0.83 -8.08
N HIS A 76 16.33 0.63 -6.77
CA HIS A 76 16.70 1.58 -5.73
C HIS A 76 17.88 1.04 -4.88
N PRO A 77 18.96 1.81 -4.65
CA PRO A 77 20.16 1.30 -3.97
C PRO A 77 19.93 0.89 -2.50
N SER A 78 19.00 1.53 -1.81
CA SER A 78 18.71 1.27 -0.38
C SER A 78 17.72 0.13 -0.10
N PHE A 79 17.00 -0.34 -1.12
CA PHE A 79 15.99 -1.41 -1.01
C PHE A 79 16.42 -2.61 -1.83
N LYS A 80 16.45 -3.78 -1.21
CA LYS A 80 16.88 -5.02 -1.84
C LYS A 80 15.68 -5.95 -2.00
N VAL A 81 15.77 -6.83 -3.01
CA VAL A 81 14.80 -7.92 -3.17
C VAL A 81 14.76 -8.75 -1.88
N GLY A 82 13.56 -9.01 -1.38
CA GLY A 82 13.30 -9.70 -0.12
C GLY A 82 13.16 -8.79 1.10
N ASP A 83 13.49 -7.50 1.02
CA ASP A 83 13.25 -6.56 2.12
C ASP A 83 11.75 -6.46 2.40
N ASN A 84 11.39 -6.41 3.69
CA ASN A 84 10.04 -6.06 4.12
C ASN A 84 9.98 -4.55 4.36
N VAL A 85 8.97 -3.91 3.78
CA VAL A 85 8.79 -2.45 3.84
C VAL A 85 7.38 -2.10 4.30
N VAL A 86 7.25 -0.92 4.90
CA VAL A 86 5.96 -0.26 5.09
C VAL A 86 5.88 0.91 4.13
N GLY A 87 4.73 1.05 3.48
CA GLY A 87 4.43 2.20 2.63
C GLY A 87 2.94 2.43 2.48
N PHE A 88 2.60 3.64 2.04
CA PHE A 88 1.23 3.99 1.64
C PHE A 88 0.95 3.49 0.23
N PHE A 89 0.79 2.18 0.11
CA PHE A 89 0.57 1.51 -1.16
C PHE A 89 -0.91 1.30 -1.47
N GLY A 90 -1.81 1.52 -0.51
CA GLY A 90 -3.23 1.26 -0.69
C GLY A 90 -3.57 -0.23 -0.80
N TRP A 91 -4.83 -0.52 -1.07
CA TRP A 91 -5.32 -1.90 -1.15
C TRP A 91 -5.13 -2.48 -2.55
N GLN A 92 -3.91 -2.87 -2.84
CA GLN A 92 -3.56 -3.57 -4.06
C GLN A 92 -2.53 -4.68 -3.81
N THR A 93 -2.50 -5.70 -4.67
CA THR A 93 -1.62 -6.87 -4.48
C THR A 93 -0.16 -6.59 -4.85
N LEU A 94 0.06 -5.76 -5.88
CA LEU A 94 1.39 -5.35 -6.34
C LEU A 94 1.42 -3.85 -6.55
N THR A 95 2.53 -3.22 -6.17
CA THR A 95 2.71 -1.76 -6.27
C THR A 95 4.09 -1.44 -6.81
N VAL A 96 4.17 -0.60 -7.84
CA VAL A 96 5.42 0.09 -8.20
C VAL A 96 5.44 1.39 -7.43
N ALA A 97 6.48 1.59 -6.61
CA ALA A 97 6.63 2.79 -5.80
C ALA A 97 8.05 3.35 -5.93
N ASN A 98 8.16 4.68 -5.93
CA ASN A 98 9.45 5.34 -5.81
C ASN A 98 9.91 5.29 -4.34
N GLY A 99 11.14 4.81 -4.10
CA GLY A 99 11.66 4.57 -2.75
C GLY A 99 11.96 5.84 -1.94
N ASP A 100 12.12 7.01 -2.57
CA ASP A 100 12.43 8.26 -1.88
C ASP A 100 11.23 9.21 -1.78
N LYS A 101 10.22 9.02 -2.64
CA LYS A 101 9.08 9.94 -2.70
C LYS A 101 8.06 9.59 -1.63
N ALA A 102 7.69 10.62 -0.89
CA ALA A 102 6.57 10.61 0.01
C ALA A 102 5.28 10.95 -0.75
N PRO A 103 4.29 10.05 -0.83
CA PRO A 103 2.99 10.38 -1.42
C PRO A 103 2.31 11.51 -0.64
N ILE A 104 1.62 12.41 -1.32
CA ILE A 104 0.73 13.38 -0.68
C ILE A 104 -0.63 12.69 -0.51
N PRO A 105 -1.33 12.84 0.64
CA PRO A 105 -1.03 13.71 1.78
C PRO A 105 -0.22 13.04 2.91
N THR A 106 0.29 11.83 2.69
CA THR A 106 0.83 11.00 3.78
C THR A 106 2.23 11.45 4.20
N HIS A 107 2.94 12.15 3.31
CA HIS A 107 4.27 12.74 3.52
C HIS A 107 5.29 11.73 4.09
N LEU A 108 5.12 10.45 3.78
CA LEU A 108 5.99 9.36 4.25
C LEU A 108 6.49 8.53 3.06
N PRO A 109 7.80 8.52 2.78
CA PRO A 109 8.34 7.57 1.81
C PRO A 109 8.28 6.15 2.37
N PRO A 110 8.31 5.11 1.50
CA PRO A 110 8.48 3.75 1.96
C PRO A 110 9.71 3.61 2.85
N TYR A 111 9.63 2.76 3.87
CA TYR A 111 10.76 2.48 4.76
C TYR A 111 10.84 1.00 5.09
N LYS A 112 12.06 0.52 5.38
CA LYS A 112 12.31 -0.87 5.73
C LYS A 112 11.87 -1.15 7.15
N ILE A 113 11.20 -2.29 7.33
CA ILE A 113 10.89 -2.82 8.64
C ILE A 113 12.19 -3.39 9.22
N PRO A 114 12.59 -3.01 10.44
CA PRO A 114 13.77 -3.59 11.08
C PRO A 114 13.52 -5.07 11.40
N ASP A 115 14.58 -5.81 11.73
CA ASP A 115 14.40 -7.15 12.25
C ASP A 115 13.64 -7.10 13.58
N PHE A 116 12.58 -7.90 13.67
CA PHE A 116 11.70 -8.00 14.82
C PHE A 116 12.08 -9.19 15.73
N GLU A 117 13.24 -9.81 15.50
CA GLU A 117 13.78 -10.91 16.33
C GLU A 117 12.79 -12.07 16.48
N GLY A 118 12.06 -12.38 15.40
CA GLY A 118 11.05 -13.44 15.35
C GLY A 118 9.63 -13.03 15.75
N LEU A 119 9.39 -11.78 16.13
CA LEU A 119 8.02 -11.28 16.35
C LEU A 119 7.27 -11.10 15.02
N PRO A 120 5.91 -11.15 15.03
CA PRO A 120 5.12 -11.02 13.80
C PRO A 120 5.32 -9.68 13.09
N LEU A 121 5.49 -9.71 11.76
CA LEU A 121 5.61 -8.51 10.94
C LEU A 121 4.42 -7.57 11.04
N SER A 122 3.20 -8.10 11.28
CA SER A 122 1.98 -7.30 11.44
C SER A 122 2.08 -6.23 12.54
N LEU A 123 3.00 -6.40 13.51
CA LEU A 123 3.27 -5.37 14.53
C LEU A 123 3.76 -4.05 13.94
N ALA A 124 4.31 -4.05 12.73
CA ALA A 124 4.72 -2.84 12.00
C ALA A 124 3.52 -1.99 11.51
N LEU A 125 2.31 -2.55 11.49
CA LEU A 125 1.05 -1.82 11.29
C LEU A 125 0.26 -1.66 12.61
N GLY A 126 0.90 -1.88 13.75
CA GLY A 126 0.28 -1.84 15.07
C GLY A 126 1.19 -1.15 16.08
N VAL A 127 1.43 -1.82 17.21
CA VAL A 127 2.19 -1.29 18.36
C VAL A 127 3.63 -0.85 18.06
N LEU A 128 4.28 -1.44 17.07
CA LEU A 128 5.64 -1.07 16.64
C LEU A 128 5.63 -0.15 15.40
N GLY A 129 4.44 0.17 14.89
CA GLY A 129 4.19 0.97 13.71
C GLY A 129 3.76 2.40 14.03
N ARG A 130 3.04 3.01 13.08
CA ARG A 130 2.47 4.36 13.25
C ARG A 130 1.04 4.38 13.78
N THR A 131 0.29 3.30 13.57
CA THR A 131 -1.13 3.21 13.87
C THR A 131 -1.39 1.88 14.55
N GLY A 132 -1.91 1.91 15.77
CA GLY A 132 -2.32 0.76 16.58
C GLY A 132 -3.30 1.26 17.62
#